data_AF-A0A930BX51-F1
#
_entry.id   AF-A0A930BX51-F1
#
_cell.length_a   1.000
_cell.length_b   1.000
_cell.length_c   1.000
_cell.angle_alpha   90.00
_cell.angle_beta   90.00
_cell.angle_gamma   90.00
#
_symmetry.space_group_name_H-M   'P 1'
#
loop_
_entity.id
_entity.type
_entity.pdbx_description
1 polymer ?
#
loop_
_entity_poly.entity_id
_entity_poly.type
_entity_poly.pdbx_seq_one_letter_code
_entity_poly.pdbx_strand_id
1 'polypeptide(L)'
;MPKRNASSLRWMLIDRLLPAMLGLLLVGALSANWVALRAATKAYDRGLLDTAFAIAEQLQMVDGRPQLPLTQQARTVLLTDKFDRVFYAVHDEAGELLDGNPELPMPPLEDLPQLASEGRWYYDGTLGEESIRLAAYQRHFGFQTVTVLAAETLVKRRELVRDILLGMLLPEILLVLVAATVIWFGVRSGLQPLEALQAELADRSQSDLRPVTVAVPEEIQPVVTEINGLLQRLDTALASQRHFVSDAAHQLRTPIAALLAQVEAAQQEAGSARQGVLSGIHAAAGRLGHLVEQLLALARAEPSLAQASGEVSLVDLVHRVAENWLPKAIGKDIDLGFELQPAVLHGNELLLQELLANLLDNALRHTPTSGVVTVACG
;
A
#
# COMPACT_ATOMS: atom_id res chain seq x y z
N MET A 1 -25.45 -12.01 -12.19
CA MET A 1 -24.03 -11.86 -11.83
C MET A 1 -23.95 -11.34 -10.40
N PRO A 2 -23.42 -12.11 -9.44
CA PRO A 2 -23.32 -11.63 -8.06
C PRO A 2 -22.21 -10.58 -7.96
N LYS A 3 -22.52 -9.45 -7.32
CA LYS A 3 -21.58 -8.38 -7.00
C LYS A 3 -20.42 -8.99 -6.19
N ARG A 4 -19.19 -8.94 -6.72
CA ARG A 4 -17.98 -9.21 -5.93
C ARG A 4 -18.00 -8.22 -4.77
N ASN A 5 -18.12 -8.72 -3.55
CA ASN A 5 -17.94 -7.96 -2.33
C ASN A 5 -16.55 -7.31 -2.42
N ALA A 6 -16.49 -6.01 -2.73
CA ALA A 6 -15.28 -5.24 -2.58
C ALA A 6 -15.00 -5.20 -1.07
N SER A 7 -14.08 -6.06 -0.62
CA SER A 7 -13.65 -6.08 0.77
C SER A 7 -13.13 -4.70 1.13
N SER A 8 -13.65 -4.14 2.22
CA SER A 8 -13.17 -2.86 2.76
C SER A 8 -11.65 -2.91 2.89
N LEU A 9 -10.96 -1.84 2.50
CA LEU A 9 -9.50 -1.72 2.58
C LEU A 9 -8.99 -2.06 3.99
N ARG A 10 -9.79 -1.77 5.02
CA ARG A 10 -9.58 -2.17 6.43
C ARG A 10 -9.40 -3.67 6.59
N TRP A 11 -10.38 -4.44 6.11
CA TRP A 11 -10.35 -5.90 6.19
C TRP A 11 -9.23 -6.48 5.32
N MET A 12 -8.96 -5.89 4.15
CA MET A 12 -7.84 -6.33 3.31
C MET A 12 -6.47 -6.16 3.98
N LEU A 13 -6.25 -5.06 4.72
CA LEU A 13 -5.01 -4.84 5.47
C LEU A 13 -4.93 -5.76 6.69
N ILE A 14 -6.02 -5.90 7.46
CA ILE A 14 -6.06 -6.82 8.61
C ILE A 14 -5.83 -8.26 8.16
N ASP A 15 -6.49 -8.72 7.11
CA ASP A 15 -6.37 -10.07 6.56
C ASP A 15 -4.97 -10.37 5.99
N ARG A 16 -4.17 -9.35 5.67
CA ARG A 16 -2.77 -9.54 5.26
C ARG A 16 -1.79 -9.43 6.41
N LEU A 17 -1.94 -8.42 7.27
CA LEU A 17 -1.00 -8.14 8.36
C LEU A 17 -1.16 -9.11 9.52
N LEU A 18 -2.40 -9.47 9.87
CA LEU A 18 -2.67 -10.35 11.01
C LEU A 18 -2.08 -11.75 10.79
N PRO A 19 -2.28 -12.45 9.66
CA PRO A 19 -1.70 -13.78 9.47
C PRO A 19 -0.18 -13.75 9.34
N ALA A 20 0.39 -12.71 8.73
CA ALA A 20 1.84 -12.56 8.63
C ALA A 20 2.47 -12.37 10.02
N MET A 21 1.86 -11.53 10.86
CA MET A 21 2.31 -11.31 12.23
C MET A 21 2.08 -12.54 13.11
N LEU A 22 0.93 -13.20 13.00
CA LEU A 22 0.66 -14.46 13.70
C LEU A 22 1.66 -15.54 13.29
N GLY A 23 2.00 -15.64 12.00
CA GLY A 23 3.02 -16.55 11.50
C GLY A 23 4.40 -16.24 12.07
N LEU A 24 4.79 -14.96 12.11
CA LEU A 24 6.06 -14.54 12.71
C LEU A 24 6.11 -14.85 14.22
N LEU A 25 5.05 -14.51 14.96
CA LEU A 25 4.94 -14.81 16.39
C LEU A 25 4.95 -16.32 16.64
N LEU A 26 4.26 -17.12 15.82
CA LEU A 26 4.27 -18.58 15.91
C LEU A 26 5.66 -19.15 15.66
N VAL A 27 6.40 -18.65 14.69
CA VAL A 27 7.80 -19.09 14.46
C VAL A 27 8.67 -18.71 15.65
N GLY A 28 8.48 -17.50 16.20
CA GLY A 28 9.11 -17.05 17.44
C GLY A 28 8.84 -18.02 18.59
N ALA A 29 7.56 -18.31 18.86
CA ALA A 29 7.06 -19.26 19.84
C ALA A 29 7.76 -20.61 19.77
N LEU A 30 7.69 -21.22 18.60
CA LEU A 30 8.21 -22.55 18.34
C LEU A 30 9.73 -22.57 18.53
N SER A 31 10.43 -21.53 18.05
CA SER A 31 11.88 -21.43 18.21
C SER A 31 12.29 -21.28 19.67
N ALA A 32 11.63 -20.40 20.43
CA ALA A 32 11.93 -20.13 21.83
C ALA A 32 11.67 -21.38 22.68
N ASN A 33 10.50 -22.01 22.50
CA ASN A 33 10.15 -23.23 23.21
C ASN A 33 11.10 -24.39 22.88
N TRP A 34 11.49 -24.53 21.60
CA TRP A 34 12.46 -25.54 21.19
C TRP A 34 13.85 -25.33 21.81
N VAL A 35 14.34 -24.09 21.85
CA VAL A 35 15.61 -23.73 22.52
C VAL A 35 15.52 -24.01 24.01
N ALA A 36 14.42 -23.62 24.66
CA ALA A 36 14.21 -23.81 26.09
C ALA A 36 14.18 -25.30 26.48
N LEU A 37 13.44 -26.11 25.73
CA LEU A 37 13.38 -27.56 25.96
C LEU A 37 14.73 -28.23 25.75
N ARG A 38 15.50 -27.81 24.74
CA ARG A 38 16.87 -28.31 24.51
C ARG A 38 17.81 -27.92 25.65
N ALA A 39 17.75 -26.68 26.10
CA ALA A 39 18.56 -26.18 27.20
C ALA A 39 18.23 -26.93 28.51
N ALA A 40 16.94 -27.10 28.81
CA ALA A 40 16.47 -27.86 29.97
C ALA A 40 16.91 -29.33 29.93
N THR A 41 16.74 -30.01 28.80
CA THR A 41 17.17 -31.41 28.63
C THR A 41 18.68 -31.57 28.82
N LYS A 42 19.47 -30.65 28.25
CA LYS A 42 20.94 -30.69 28.38
C LYS A 42 21.40 -30.41 29.83
N ALA A 43 20.73 -29.50 30.52
CA ALA A 43 21.00 -29.22 31.93
C ALA A 43 20.67 -30.43 32.82
N TYR A 44 19.56 -31.11 32.53
CA TYR A 44 19.13 -32.32 33.23
C TYR A 44 20.11 -33.48 33.01
N ASP A 45 20.45 -33.77 31.75
CA ASP A 45 21.43 -34.83 31.42
C ASP A 45 22.76 -34.55 32.13
N ARG A 46 23.25 -33.31 32.13
CA ARG A 46 24.49 -32.95 32.84
C ARG A 46 24.40 -33.21 34.34
N GLY A 47 23.30 -32.85 35.00
CA GLY A 47 23.10 -33.12 36.41
C GLY A 47 23.14 -34.61 36.74
N LEU A 48 22.54 -35.45 35.88
CA LEU A 48 22.55 -36.89 36.04
C LEU A 48 23.97 -37.47 35.89
N LEU A 49 24.77 -36.97 34.95
CA LEU A 49 26.17 -37.37 34.84
C LEU A 49 27.00 -36.94 36.05
N ASP A 50 26.79 -35.72 36.56
CA ASP A 50 27.48 -35.22 37.75
C ASP A 50 27.16 -36.12 38.96
N THR A 51 25.92 -36.62 39.09
CA THR A 51 25.57 -37.62 40.11
C THR A 51 26.27 -38.97 39.91
N ALA A 52 26.32 -39.50 38.68
CA ALA A 52 27.05 -40.74 38.38
C ALA A 52 28.55 -40.60 38.69
N PHE A 53 29.13 -39.45 38.36
CA PHE A 53 30.53 -39.13 38.64
C PHE A 53 30.80 -39.04 40.15
N ALA A 54 29.96 -38.34 40.91
CA ALA A 54 30.09 -38.23 42.36
C ALA A 54 29.99 -39.61 43.06
N ILE A 55 29.08 -40.48 42.60
CA ILE A 55 28.99 -41.86 43.09
C ILE A 55 30.27 -42.62 42.75
N ALA A 56 30.76 -42.53 41.50
CA ALA A 56 31.98 -43.20 41.06
C ALA A 56 33.23 -42.75 41.83
N GLU A 57 33.30 -41.47 42.25
CA GLU A 57 34.38 -40.93 43.10
C GLU A 57 34.35 -41.42 44.54
N GLN A 58 33.18 -41.76 45.06
CA GLN A 58 33.02 -42.21 46.44
C GLN A 58 33.11 -43.74 46.59
N LEU A 59 33.20 -44.49 45.49
CA LEU A 59 33.40 -45.94 45.53
C LEU A 59 34.73 -46.29 46.19
N GLN A 60 34.66 -47.16 47.20
CA GLN A 60 35.82 -47.69 47.90
C GLN A 60 35.91 -49.20 47.69
N MET A 61 37.13 -49.73 47.70
CA MET A 61 37.35 -51.18 47.67
C MET A 61 37.11 -51.76 49.06
N VAL A 62 35.98 -52.44 49.25
CA VAL A 62 35.62 -53.18 50.47
C VAL A 62 35.56 -54.67 50.11
N ASP A 63 36.36 -55.49 50.77
CA ASP A 63 36.47 -56.95 50.50
C ASP A 63 36.78 -57.29 49.03
N GLY A 64 37.57 -56.45 48.36
CA GLY A 64 37.97 -56.65 46.95
C GLY A 64 36.86 -56.36 45.93
N ARG A 65 35.73 -55.77 46.35
CA ARG A 65 34.66 -55.30 45.49
C ARG A 65 34.47 -53.79 45.65
N PRO A 66 34.30 -53.02 44.56
CA PRO A 66 33.99 -51.60 44.65
C PRO A 66 32.56 -51.43 45.17
N GLN A 67 32.44 -50.86 46.36
CA GLN A 67 31.16 -50.61 47.02
C GLN A 67 31.09 -49.15 47.46
N LEU A 68 29.89 -48.60 47.49
CA LEU A 68 29.67 -47.28 48.03
C LEU A 68 29.54 -47.42 49.57
N PRO A 69 30.48 -46.90 50.38
CA PRO A 69 30.51 -47.13 51.83
C PRO A 69 29.49 -46.24 52.55
N LEU A 70 28.22 -46.36 52.20
CA LEU A 70 27.12 -45.64 52.84
C LEU A 70 26.42 -46.55 53.85
N THR A 71 26.07 -45.96 55.00
CA THR A 71 25.11 -46.59 55.91
C THR A 71 23.73 -46.64 55.25
N GLN A 72 22.89 -47.60 55.64
CA GLN A 72 21.52 -47.72 55.08
C GLN A 72 20.72 -46.42 55.22
N GLN A 73 20.94 -45.67 56.30
CA GLN A 73 20.30 -44.37 56.54
C GLN A 73 20.81 -43.27 55.60
N ALA A 74 22.13 -43.21 55.35
CA ALA A 74 22.71 -42.27 54.40
C ALA A 74 22.24 -42.58 52.97
N ARG A 75 22.05 -43.86 52.63
CA ARG A 75 21.53 -44.30 51.33
C ARG A 75 20.12 -43.77 51.08
N THR A 76 19.20 -43.89 52.04
CA THR A 76 17.82 -43.38 51.89
C THR A 76 17.77 -41.86 51.78
N VAL A 77 18.61 -41.14 52.53
CA VAL A 77 18.64 -39.66 52.52
C VAL A 77 19.28 -39.11 51.25
N LEU A 78 20.33 -39.76 50.73
CA LEU A 78 21.10 -39.28 49.57
C LEU A 78 20.42 -39.67 48.24
N LEU A 79 19.62 -40.74 48.22
CA LEU A 79 18.91 -41.23 47.04
C LEU A 79 17.44 -40.81 46.96
N THR A 80 16.93 -40.11 47.97
CA THR A 80 15.55 -39.58 47.97
C THR A 80 15.61 -38.07 48.03
N ASP A 81 15.47 -37.41 46.88
CA ASP A 81 15.12 -35.98 46.86
C ASP A 81 13.60 -35.85 47.06
N LYS A 82 13.12 -34.70 47.52
CA LYS A 82 11.71 -34.44 47.89
C LYS A 82 10.68 -34.78 46.80
N PHE A 83 11.10 -34.92 45.54
CA PHE A 83 10.22 -35.12 44.38
C PHE A 83 10.71 -36.15 43.35
N ASP A 84 11.97 -36.60 43.42
CA ASP A 84 12.50 -37.64 42.52
C ASP A 84 13.34 -38.65 43.31
N ARG A 85 13.30 -39.90 42.84
CA ARG A 85 14.09 -41.00 43.39
C ARG A 85 15.31 -41.19 42.49
N VAL A 86 16.49 -41.04 43.08
CA VAL A 86 17.74 -41.34 42.39
C VAL A 86 18.06 -42.80 42.64
N PHE A 87 18.19 -43.57 41.58
CA PHE A 87 18.63 -44.95 41.63
C PHE A 87 20.05 -45.03 41.10
N TYR A 88 20.83 -45.97 41.62
CA TYR A 88 22.16 -46.23 41.09
C TYR A 88 22.42 -47.72 41.00
N ALA A 89 23.29 -48.11 40.07
CA ALA A 89 23.81 -49.46 39.96
C ALA A 89 25.27 -49.40 39.54
N VAL A 90 26.06 -50.33 40.06
CA VAL A 90 27.49 -50.45 39.80
C VAL A 90 27.70 -51.84 39.22
N HIS A 91 28.19 -51.91 37.99
CA HIS A 91 28.43 -53.15 37.27
C HIS A 91 29.92 -53.34 36.98
N ASP A 92 30.38 -54.58 36.93
CA ASP A 92 31.73 -54.91 36.47
C ASP A 92 31.86 -54.93 34.94
N GLU A 93 33.03 -55.33 34.42
CA GLU A 93 33.28 -55.47 32.97
C GLU A 93 32.41 -56.53 32.28
N ALA A 94 31.95 -57.54 33.02
CA ALA A 94 31.08 -58.60 32.52
C ALA A 94 29.59 -58.20 32.59
N GLY A 95 29.26 -57.06 33.21
CA GLY A 95 27.90 -56.60 33.43
C GLY A 95 27.24 -57.20 34.68
N GLU A 96 28.00 -57.86 35.56
CA GLU A 96 27.49 -58.35 36.84
C GLU A 96 27.32 -57.19 37.84
N LEU A 97 26.22 -57.19 38.58
CA LEU A 97 25.93 -56.16 39.58
C LEU A 97 26.86 -56.33 40.79
N LEU A 98 27.64 -55.30 41.08
CA LEU A 98 28.52 -55.19 42.23
C LEU A 98 27.82 -54.52 43.43
N ASP A 99 27.09 -53.43 43.17
CA ASP A 99 26.34 -52.69 44.20
C ASP A 99 25.17 -51.89 43.57
N GLY A 100 24.14 -51.58 44.36
CA GLY A 100 22.99 -50.76 43.93
C GLY A 100 21.75 -51.56 43.51
N ASN A 101 20.94 -51.00 42.61
CA ASN A 101 19.64 -51.54 42.20
C ASN A 101 19.76 -52.48 40.97
N PRO A 102 19.45 -53.79 41.10
CA PRO A 102 19.54 -54.76 40.00
C PRO A 102 18.55 -54.52 38.85
N GLU A 103 17.46 -53.78 39.08
CA GLU A 103 16.40 -53.59 38.09
C GLU A 103 16.72 -52.47 37.08
N LEU A 104 17.87 -51.79 37.22
CA LEU A 104 18.29 -50.76 36.27
C LEU A 104 18.80 -51.40 34.96
N PRO A 105 18.25 -51.03 33.79
CA PRO A 105 18.66 -51.60 32.52
C PRO A 105 20.07 -51.13 32.14
N MET A 106 20.92 -52.04 31.69
CA MET A 106 22.19 -51.72 31.04
C MET A 106 21.96 -50.98 29.71
N PRO A 107 22.93 -50.17 29.25
CA PRO A 107 22.85 -49.53 27.94
C PRO A 107 22.65 -50.58 26.83
N PRO A 108 21.88 -50.27 25.77
CA PRO A 108 21.73 -51.15 24.62
C PRO A 108 23.09 -51.56 24.05
N LEU A 109 23.21 -52.81 23.56
CA LEU A 109 24.45 -53.34 22.97
C LEU A 109 25.01 -52.47 21.83
N GLU A 110 24.14 -51.75 21.13
CA GLU A 110 24.48 -50.84 20.03
C GLU A 110 25.22 -49.57 20.51
N ASP A 111 25.00 -49.16 21.76
CA ASP A 111 25.53 -47.93 22.35
C ASP A 111 26.78 -48.15 23.21
N LEU A 112 27.11 -49.40 23.53
CA LEU A 112 28.31 -49.78 24.29
C LEU A 112 29.64 -49.26 23.67
N PRO A 113 29.83 -49.18 22.33
CA PRO A 113 31.03 -48.60 21.74
C PRO A 113 31.21 -47.11 22.07
N GLN A 114 30.10 -46.39 22.28
CA GLN A 114 30.10 -44.97 22.60
C GLN A 114 30.43 -44.74 24.08
N LEU A 115 29.91 -45.60 24.96
CA LEU A 115 30.33 -45.66 26.37
C LEU A 115 31.82 -45.97 26.51
N ALA A 116 32.34 -46.94 25.75
CA ALA A 116 33.74 -47.33 25.80
C ALA A 116 34.71 -46.25 25.27
N SER A 117 34.25 -45.36 24.38
CA SER A 117 35.10 -44.32 23.77
C SER A 117 35.06 -42.98 24.52
N GLU A 118 33.88 -42.56 25.02
CA GLU A 118 33.73 -41.28 25.74
C GLU A 118 33.67 -41.44 27.26
N GLY A 119 33.54 -42.67 27.78
CA GLY A 119 33.40 -42.96 29.20
C GLY A 119 32.09 -42.46 29.82
N ARG A 120 31.15 -41.95 29.00
CA ARG A 120 29.87 -41.39 29.42
C ARG A 120 28.77 -41.62 28.39
N TRP A 121 27.56 -41.90 28.82
CA TRP A 121 26.40 -42.10 27.94
C TRP A 121 25.09 -41.73 28.63
N TYR A 122 24.10 -41.27 27.84
CA TYR A 122 22.75 -40.97 28.32
C TYR A 122 21.71 -41.75 27.53
N TYR A 123 20.80 -42.43 28.22
CA TYR A 123 19.76 -43.24 27.57
C TYR A 123 18.47 -43.26 28.39
N ASP A 124 17.37 -43.58 27.73
CA ASP A 124 16.07 -43.76 28.38
C ASP A 124 15.88 -45.24 28.72
N GLY A 125 15.23 -45.51 29.85
CA GLY A 125 14.92 -46.86 30.30
C GLY A 125 13.61 -46.91 31.07
N THR A 126 13.25 -48.12 31.52
CA THR A 126 12.05 -48.35 32.33
C THR A 126 12.41 -49.12 33.57
N LEU A 127 11.94 -48.66 34.72
CA LEU A 127 12.05 -49.34 36.01
C LEU A 127 10.63 -49.70 36.46
N GLY A 128 10.24 -50.97 36.27
CA GLY A 128 8.84 -51.39 36.40
C GLY A 128 7.96 -50.73 35.33
N GLU A 129 6.94 -49.98 35.75
CA GLU A 129 6.06 -49.20 34.86
C GLU A 129 6.50 -47.73 34.71
N GLU A 130 7.55 -47.30 35.41
CA GLU A 130 8.01 -45.91 35.39
C GLU A 130 9.11 -45.70 34.33
N SER A 131 8.97 -44.64 33.53
CA SER A 131 10.03 -44.19 32.62
C SER A 131 11.11 -43.42 33.40
N ILE A 132 12.36 -43.82 33.20
CA ILE A 132 13.54 -43.25 33.86
C ILE A 132 14.56 -42.79 32.81
N ARG A 133 15.32 -41.74 33.14
CA ARG A 133 16.51 -41.31 32.38
C ARG A 133 17.74 -41.86 33.09
N LEU A 134 18.68 -42.44 32.35
CA LEU A 134 19.92 -43.01 32.89
C LEU A 134 21.14 -42.29 32.32
N ALA A 135 22.16 -42.12 33.16
CA ALA A 135 23.52 -41.77 32.77
C ALA A 135 24.45 -42.91 33.16
N ALA A 136 25.25 -43.40 32.22
CA ALA A 136 26.31 -44.36 32.47
C ALA A 136 27.66 -43.63 32.49
N TYR A 137 28.50 -43.94 33.47
CA TYR A 137 29.86 -43.44 33.58
C TYR A 137 30.82 -44.61 33.85
N GLN A 138 31.88 -44.72 33.05
CA GLN A 138 32.85 -45.80 33.16
C GLN A 138 34.11 -45.31 33.88
N ARG A 139 34.49 -46.01 34.95
CA ARG A 139 35.66 -45.69 35.77
C ARG A 139 36.61 -46.87 35.87
N HIS A 140 37.90 -46.59 35.76
CA HIS A 140 38.96 -47.59 35.92
C HIS A 140 39.48 -47.57 37.36
N PHE A 141 39.42 -48.71 38.02
CA PHE A 141 40.01 -48.98 39.34
C PHE A 141 41.19 -49.96 39.17
N GLY A 142 42.38 -49.41 38.94
CA GLY A 142 43.56 -50.24 38.66
C GLY A 142 43.39 -51.03 37.35
N PHE A 143 43.20 -52.35 37.45
CA PHE A 143 42.97 -53.26 36.32
C PHE A 143 41.50 -53.65 36.11
N GLN A 144 40.57 -53.12 36.93
CA GLN A 144 39.15 -53.40 36.79
C GLN A 144 38.42 -52.16 36.30
N THR A 145 37.59 -52.33 35.28
CA THR A 145 36.69 -51.27 34.82
C THR A 145 35.30 -51.47 35.39
N VAL A 146 34.72 -50.40 35.92
CA VAL A 146 33.42 -50.42 36.59
C VAL A 146 32.52 -49.43 35.89
N THR A 147 31.29 -49.85 35.60
CA THR A 147 30.25 -49.00 35.02
C THR A 147 29.29 -48.56 36.10
N VAL A 148 29.24 -47.25 36.38
CA VAL A 148 28.29 -46.65 37.31
C VAL A 148 27.12 -46.10 36.53
N LEU A 149 25.92 -46.58 36.84
CA LEU A 149 24.66 -46.08 36.32
C LEU A 149 24.01 -45.20 37.38
N ALA A 150 23.60 -43.99 37.01
CA ALA A 150 22.69 -43.16 37.78
C ALA A 150 21.39 -42.98 37.00
N ALA A 151 20.25 -43.15 37.66
CA ALA A 151 18.94 -43.02 37.05
C ALA A 151 18.04 -42.12 37.90
N GLU A 152 17.24 -41.28 37.23
CA GLU A 152 16.24 -40.43 37.88
C GLU A 152 14.88 -40.59 37.18
N THR A 153 13.81 -40.50 37.95
CA THR A 153 12.43 -40.54 37.47
C THR A 153 12.09 -39.31 36.63
N LEU A 154 11.25 -39.46 35.60
CA LEU A 154 10.84 -38.34 34.73
C LEU A 154 9.72 -37.46 35.33
N VAL A 155 9.51 -37.50 36.66
CA VAL A 155 8.39 -36.81 37.31
C VAL A 155 8.63 -35.31 37.35
N LYS A 156 9.77 -34.82 37.87
CA LYS A 156 10.12 -33.38 37.79
C LYS A 156 10.20 -32.90 36.35
N ARG A 157 10.65 -33.73 35.40
CA ARG A 157 10.69 -33.35 33.99
C ARG A 157 9.31 -32.94 33.46
N ARG A 158 8.25 -33.69 33.80
CA ARG A 158 6.89 -33.37 33.36
C ARG A 158 6.37 -32.07 33.96
N GLU A 159 6.63 -31.83 35.24
CA GLU A 159 6.25 -30.57 35.89
C GLU A 159 7.05 -29.38 35.37
N LEU A 160 8.36 -29.52 35.21
CA LEU A 160 9.23 -28.51 34.61
C LEU A 160 8.80 -28.18 33.17
N VAL A 161 8.50 -29.19 32.36
CA VAL A 161 7.98 -28.96 31.00
C VAL A 161 6.65 -28.22 31.05
N ARG A 162 5.73 -28.58 31.96
CA ARG A 162 4.46 -27.86 32.12
C ARG A 162 4.69 -26.41 32.54
N ASP A 163 5.58 -26.15 33.50
CA ASP A 163 5.87 -24.82 34.01
C ASP A 163 6.58 -23.95 32.98
N ILE A 164 7.50 -24.54 32.18
CA ILE A 164 8.12 -23.89 31.03
C ILE A 164 7.05 -23.56 29.98
N LEU A 165 6.19 -24.51 29.63
CA LEU A 165 5.13 -24.30 28.64
C LEU A 165 4.15 -23.22 29.09
N LEU A 166 3.63 -23.28 30.33
CA LEU A 166 2.73 -22.25 30.86
C LEU A 166 3.44 -20.90 30.99
N GLY A 167 4.68 -20.90 31.48
CA GLY A 167 5.50 -19.70 31.64
C GLY A 167 5.84 -19.00 30.32
N MET A 168 5.89 -19.74 29.21
CA MET A 168 6.15 -19.18 27.87
C MET A 168 4.87 -18.87 27.09
N LEU A 169 3.85 -19.74 27.14
CA LEU A 169 2.60 -19.58 26.39
C LEU A 169 1.77 -18.39 26.87
N LEU A 170 1.72 -18.12 28.18
CA LEU A 170 0.93 -17.01 28.74
C LEU A 170 1.41 -15.64 28.22
N PRO A 171 2.71 -15.27 28.36
CA PRO A 171 3.25 -14.05 27.78
C PRO A 171 3.05 -13.96 26.26
N GLU A 172 3.13 -15.09 25.57
CA GLU A 172 2.99 -15.15 24.12
C GLU A 172 1.57 -14.90 23.63
N ILE A 173 0.57 -15.50 24.29
CA ILE A 173 -0.84 -15.20 24.04
C ILE A 173 -1.12 -13.72 24.32
N LEU A 174 -0.58 -13.19 25.42
CA LEU A 174 -0.71 -11.76 25.74
C LEU A 174 -0.09 -10.88 24.65
N LEU A 175 1.10 -11.23 24.16
CA LEU A 175 1.78 -10.52 23.08
C LEU A 175 0.95 -10.53 21.79
N VAL A 176 0.39 -11.69 21.41
CA VAL A 176 -0.51 -11.82 20.26
C VAL A 176 -1.73 -10.92 20.42
N LEU A 177 -2.37 -10.91 21.58
CA LEU A 177 -3.55 -10.08 21.86
C LEU A 177 -3.22 -8.58 21.78
N VAL A 178 -2.11 -8.16 22.39
CA VAL A 178 -1.64 -6.77 22.33
C VAL A 178 -1.36 -6.37 20.89
N ALA A 179 -0.63 -7.19 20.15
CA ALA A 179 -0.26 -6.89 18.78
C ALA A 179 -1.49 -6.85 17.85
N ALA A 180 -2.44 -7.77 18.01
CA ALA A 180 -3.72 -7.75 17.28
C ALA A 180 -4.52 -6.46 17.59
N THR A 181 -4.54 -6.03 18.85
CA THR A 181 -5.20 -4.78 19.27
C THR A 181 -4.54 -3.55 18.64
N VAL A 182 -3.19 -3.52 18.63
CA VAL A 182 -2.40 -2.44 18.01
C VAL A 182 -2.64 -2.37 16.51
N ILE A 183 -2.62 -3.50 15.79
CA ILE A 183 -2.93 -3.55 14.35
C ILE A 183 -4.35 -3.04 14.10
N TRP A 184 -5.33 -3.56 14.86
CA TRP A 184 -6.73 -3.18 14.68
C TRP A 184 -6.93 -1.68 14.89
N PHE A 185 -6.37 -1.11 15.96
CA PHE A 185 -6.47 0.32 16.24
C PHE A 185 -5.72 1.15 15.20
N GLY A 186 -4.48 0.76 14.86
CA GLY A 186 -3.63 1.47 13.90
C GLY A 186 -4.22 1.51 12.48
N VAL A 187 -4.78 0.39 12.00
CA VAL A 187 -5.48 0.35 10.71
C VAL A 187 -6.75 1.19 10.75
N ARG A 188 -7.51 1.13 11.86
CA ARG A 188 -8.75 1.91 12.02
C ARG A 188 -8.46 3.41 12.01
N SER A 189 -7.49 3.87 12.80
CA SER A 189 -7.11 5.28 12.88
C SER A 189 -6.44 5.77 11.60
N GLY A 190 -5.56 4.96 10.99
CA GLY A 190 -4.85 5.31 9.76
C GLY A 190 -5.76 5.51 8.55
N LEU A 191 -6.92 4.84 8.53
CA LEU A 191 -7.89 4.95 7.43
C LEU A 191 -9.03 5.95 7.72
N GLN A 192 -9.11 6.50 8.93
CA GLN A 192 -10.13 7.49 9.28
C GLN A 192 -10.07 8.77 8.42
N PRO A 193 -8.90 9.34 8.08
CA PRO A 193 -8.84 10.51 7.20
C PRO A 193 -9.40 10.25 5.80
N LEU A 194 -9.29 9.02 5.30
CA LEU A 194 -9.83 8.64 4.00
C LEU A 194 -11.36 8.61 4.01
N GLU A 195 -11.97 8.17 5.12
CA GLU A 195 -13.42 8.24 5.29
C GLU A 195 -13.91 9.68 5.39
N ALA A 196 -13.15 10.56 6.07
CA ALA A 196 -13.47 11.99 6.13
C ALA A 196 -13.39 12.63 4.74
N LEU A 197 -12.34 12.31 3.96
CA LEU A 197 -12.22 12.76 2.57
C LEU A 197 -13.36 12.25 1.70
N GLN A 198 -13.73 10.96 1.83
CA GLN A 198 -14.85 10.38 1.10
C GLN A 198 -16.17 11.07 1.46
N ALA A 199 -16.43 11.30 2.75
CA ALA A 199 -17.64 11.96 3.22
C ALA A 199 -17.73 13.39 2.69
N GLU A 200 -16.64 14.16 2.73
CA GLU A 200 -16.62 15.52 2.18
C GLU A 200 -16.84 15.53 0.66
N LEU A 201 -16.27 14.58 -0.07
CA LEU A 201 -16.50 14.47 -1.53
C LEU A 201 -17.92 13.99 -1.87
N ALA A 202 -18.50 13.09 -1.08
CA ALA A 202 -19.83 12.53 -1.32
C ALA A 202 -20.96 13.52 -0.99
N ASP A 203 -20.76 14.41 -0.02
CA ASP A 203 -21.75 15.41 0.39
C ASP A 203 -21.77 16.65 -0.52
N ARG A 204 -20.81 16.77 -1.45
CA ARG A 204 -20.73 17.91 -2.36
C ARG A 204 -21.78 17.84 -3.47
N SER A 205 -22.52 18.94 -3.62
CA SER A 205 -23.39 19.17 -4.77
C SER A 205 -22.56 19.36 -6.06
N GLN A 206 -23.16 19.12 -7.23
CA GLN A 206 -22.50 19.34 -8.54
C GLN A 206 -22.00 20.78 -8.75
N SER A 207 -22.52 21.73 -7.99
CA SER A 207 -22.17 23.15 -8.01
C SER A 207 -21.13 23.57 -6.95
N ASP A 208 -20.75 22.69 -6.03
CA ASP A 208 -19.79 23.02 -4.96
C ASP A 208 -18.35 22.70 -5.39
N LEU A 209 -17.68 23.72 -5.92
CA LEU A 209 -16.32 23.63 -6.45
C LEU A 209 -15.25 24.20 -5.50
N ARG A 210 -15.59 24.40 -4.22
CA ARG A 210 -14.64 24.89 -3.21
C ARG A 210 -13.45 23.91 -3.09
N PRO A 211 -12.25 24.35 -2.69
CA PRO A 211 -11.15 23.41 -2.46
C PRO A 211 -11.49 22.45 -1.31
N VAL A 212 -10.97 21.23 -1.39
CA VAL A 212 -10.99 20.22 -0.31
C VAL A 212 -9.93 20.58 0.71
N THR A 213 -10.31 20.69 1.98
CA THR A 213 -9.44 21.15 3.08
C THR A 213 -9.23 20.10 4.18
N VAL A 214 -9.76 18.89 4.01
CA VAL A 214 -9.56 17.77 4.95
C VAL A 214 -8.06 17.50 5.15
N ALA A 215 -7.64 17.42 6.40
CA ALA A 215 -6.29 16.96 6.74
C ALA A 215 -6.14 15.48 6.38
N VAL A 216 -5.22 15.18 5.47
CA VAL A 216 -4.92 13.82 5.00
C VAL A 216 -3.44 13.48 5.23
N PRO A 217 -3.07 12.18 5.30
CA PRO A 217 -1.67 11.76 5.33
C PRO A 217 -0.87 12.25 4.11
N GLU A 218 0.45 12.35 4.25
CA GLU A 218 1.36 12.83 3.22
C GLU A 218 1.22 12.05 1.90
N GLU A 219 0.95 10.75 1.98
CA GLU A 219 0.77 9.88 0.83
C GLU A 219 -0.49 10.19 0.01
N ILE A 220 -1.50 10.82 0.63
CA ILE A 220 -2.78 11.17 -0.01
C ILE A 220 -2.80 12.64 -0.44
N GLN A 221 -1.92 13.48 0.11
CA GLN A 221 -1.84 14.90 -0.21
C GLN A 221 -1.71 15.20 -1.72
N PRO A 222 -0.90 14.46 -2.52
CA PRO A 222 -0.84 14.68 -3.97
C PRO A 222 -2.19 14.47 -4.66
N VAL A 223 -3.00 13.50 -4.20
CA VAL A 223 -4.32 13.22 -4.76
C VAL A 223 -5.27 14.38 -4.48
N VAL A 224 -5.26 14.92 -3.26
CA VAL A 224 -6.06 16.10 -2.88
C VAL A 224 -5.64 17.32 -3.71
N THR A 225 -4.35 17.51 -3.94
CA THR A 225 -3.83 18.59 -4.78
C THR A 225 -4.34 18.49 -6.21
N GLU A 226 -4.31 17.30 -6.83
CA GLU A 226 -4.84 17.09 -8.18
C GLU A 226 -6.36 17.29 -8.26
N ILE A 227 -7.11 16.83 -7.25
CA ILE A 227 -8.55 17.07 -7.16
C ILE A 227 -8.82 18.58 -7.08
N ASN A 228 -8.11 19.30 -6.23
CA ASN A 228 -8.27 20.75 -6.11
C ASN A 228 -7.91 21.48 -7.41
N GLY A 229 -6.85 21.06 -8.10
CA GLY A 229 -6.49 21.60 -9.42
C GLY A 229 -7.56 21.33 -10.47
N LEU A 230 -8.20 20.15 -10.46
CA LEU A 230 -9.32 19.82 -11.35
C LEU A 230 -10.55 20.68 -11.03
N LEU A 231 -10.91 20.82 -9.75
CA LEU A 231 -12.04 21.65 -9.31
C LEU A 231 -11.84 23.12 -9.73
N GLN A 232 -10.63 23.65 -9.57
CA GLN A 232 -10.30 25.01 -9.99
C GLN A 232 -10.39 25.21 -11.51
N ARG A 233 -9.89 24.25 -12.31
CA ARG A 233 -10.04 24.27 -13.77
C ARG A 233 -11.51 24.23 -14.19
N LEU A 234 -12.32 23.40 -13.51
CA LEU A 234 -13.75 23.30 -13.77
C LEU A 234 -14.50 24.58 -13.41
N ASP A 235 -14.17 25.20 -12.27
CA ASP A 235 -14.77 26.47 -11.84
C ASP A 235 -14.47 27.59 -12.85
N THR A 236 -13.21 27.65 -13.31
CA THR A 236 -12.78 28.62 -14.32
C THR A 236 -13.52 28.42 -15.65
N ALA A 237 -13.66 27.17 -16.10
CA ALA A 237 -14.38 26.84 -17.34
C ALA A 237 -15.88 27.20 -17.25
N LEU A 238 -16.54 26.86 -16.13
CA LEU A 238 -17.95 27.18 -15.93
C LEU A 238 -18.21 28.68 -15.76
N ALA A 239 -17.29 29.42 -15.13
CA ALA A 239 -17.38 30.87 -15.05
C ALA A 239 -17.32 31.50 -16.45
N SER A 240 -16.35 31.10 -17.28
CA SER A 240 -16.22 31.55 -18.66
C SER A 240 -17.47 31.22 -19.48
N GLN A 241 -17.99 30.00 -19.37
CA GLN A 241 -19.21 29.60 -20.08
C GLN A 241 -20.43 30.45 -19.68
N ARG A 242 -20.60 30.75 -18.38
CA ARG A 242 -21.71 31.60 -17.90
C ARG A 242 -21.60 33.02 -18.44
N HIS A 243 -20.40 33.60 -18.43
CA HIS A 243 -20.15 34.92 -19.01
C HIS A 243 -20.45 34.92 -20.52
N PHE A 244 -19.96 33.93 -21.26
CA PHE A 244 -20.23 33.80 -22.69
C PHE A 244 -21.73 33.71 -23.01
N VAL A 245 -22.48 32.84 -22.32
CA VAL A 245 -23.93 32.69 -22.53
C VAL A 245 -24.68 33.98 -22.19
N SER A 246 -24.29 34.67 -21.12
CA SER A 246 -24.87 35.96 -20.73
C SER A 246 -24.64 37.01 -21.81
N ASP A 247 -23.39 37.15 -22.26
CA ASP A 247 -23.01 38.14 -23.28
C ASP A 247 -23.70 37.85 -24.62
N ALA A 248 -23.74 36.59 -25.03
CA ALA A 248 -24.45 36.13 -26.22
C ALA A 248 -25.95 36.48 -26.15
N ALA A 249 -26.60 36.19 -25.03
CA ALA A 249 -28.01 36.50 -24.83
C ALA A 249 -28.30 38.01 -24.92
N HIS A 250 -27.45 38.83 -24.31
CA HIS A 250 -27.56 40.28 -24.37
C HIS A 250 -27.35 40.82 -25.79
N GLN A 251 -26.29 40.37 -26.46
CA GLN A 251 -25.96 40.83 -27.81
C GLN A 251 -26.98 40.38 -28.86
N LEU A 252 -27.66 39.25 -28.68
CA LEU A 252 -28.74 38.79 -29.58
C LEU A 252 -30.07 39.51 -29.32
N ARG A 253 -30.40 39.84 -28.06
CA ARG A 253 -31.70 40.46 -27.70
C ARG A 253 -31.90 41.82 -28.38
N THR A 254 -30.86 42.66 -28.40
CA THR A 254 -30.90 44.01 -28.97
C THR A 254 -31.25 44.05 -30.46
N PRO A 255 -30.53 43.33 -31.35
CA PRO A 255 -30.86 43.33 -32.76
C PRO A 255 -32.16 42.59 -33.07
N ILE A 256 -32.53 41.53 -32.31
CA ILE A 256 -33.84 40.87 -32.47
C ILE A 256 -34.98 41.85 -32.19
N ALA A 257 -34.89 42.63 -31.11
CA ALA A 257 -35.88 43.65 -30.77
C ALA A 257 -35.97 44.74 -31.86
N ALA A 258 -34.82 45.19 -32.38
CA ALA A 258 -34.79 46.16 -33.48
C ALA A 258 -35.38 45.59 -34.79
N LEU A 259 -35.23 44.29 -35.03
CA LEU A 259 -35.79 43.61 -36.20
C LEU A 259 -37.32 43.48 -36.07
N LEU A 260 -37.82 43.08 -34.90
CA LEU A 260 -39.25 43.01 -34.61
C LEU A 260 -39.93 44.37 -34.76
N ALA A 261 -39.34 45.45 -34.24
CA ALA A 261 -39.88 46.81 -34.39
C ALA A 261 -39.96 47.25 -35.86
N GLN A 262 -38.97 46.88 -36.68
CA GLN A 262 -39.01 47.16 -38.13
C GLN A 262 -40.05 46.32 -38.87
N VAL A 263 -40.23 45.06 -38.47
CA VAL A 263 -41.31 44.21 -39.03
C VAL A 263 -42.69 44.78 -38.69
N GLU A 264 -42.90 45.23 -37.46
CA GLU A 264 -44.15 45.88 -37.03
C GLU A 264 -44.43 47.16 -37.83
N ALA A 265 -43.42 48.01 -38.04
CA ALA A 265 -43.55 49.19 -38.89
C ALA A 265 -43.90 48.82 -40.35
N ALA A 266 -43.30 47.78 -40.90
CA ALA A 266 -43.55 47.31 -42.27
C ALA A 266 -44.98 46.81 -42.50
N GLN A 267 -45.65 46.34 -41.44
CA GLN A 267 -47.03 45.88 -41.51
C GLN A 267 -48.03 47.05 -41.59
N GLN A 268 -47.66 48.24 -41.13
CA GLN A 268 -48.51 49.42 -41.13
C GLN A 268 -48.38 50.31 -42.39
N GLU A 269 -47.31 50.15 -43.18
CA GLU A 269 -47.05 50.96 -44.38
C GLU A 269 -47.45 50.28 -45.71
N ALA A 270 -47.90 51.08 -46.68
CA ALA A 270 -48.26 50.64 -48.04
C ALA A 270 -47.55 51.45 -49.13
N GLY A 271 -47.24 50.81 -50.27
CA GLY A 271 -46.55 51.44 -51.40
C GLY A 271 -45.02 51.47 -51.26
N SER A 272 -44.36 52.49 -51.83
CA SER A 272 -42.90 52.59 -51.90
C SER A 272 -42.19 52.64 -50.54
N ALA A 273 -42.87 53.11 -49.48
CA ALA A 273 -42.35 53.14 -48.11
C ALA A 273 -42.07 51.73 -47.55
N ARG A 274 -42.94 50.76 -47.89
CA ARG A 274 -42.80 49.35 -47.49
C ARG A 274 -41.51 48.69 -48.00
N GLN A 275 -41.02 49.15 -49.14
CA GLN A 275 -39.79 48.65 -49.76
C GLN A 275 -38.54 49.14 -49.02
N GLY A 276 -38.60 50.34 -48.44
CA GLY A 276 -37.57 50.86 -47.53
C GLY A 276 -37.55 50.15 -46.17
N VAL A 277 -38.71 49.74 -45.65
CA VAL A 277 -38.75 48.96 -44.40
C VAL A 277 -38.26 47.52 -44.61
N LEU A 278 -38.62 46.88 -45.72
CA LEU A 278 -38.12 45.55 -46.10
C LEU A 278 -36.58 45.51 -46.26
N SER A 279 -35.97 46.57 -46.80
CA SER A 279 -34.51 46.66 -46.88
C SER A 279 -33.87 46.86 -45.50
N GLY A 280 -34.52 47.61 -44.59
CA GLY A 280 -34.12 47.72 -43.19
C GLY A 280 -34.14 46.38 -42.44
N ILE A 281 -35.20 45.58 -42.63
CA ILE A 281 -35.35 44.22 -42.09
C ILE A 281 -34.22 43.33 -42.61
N HIS A 282 -33.90 43.39 -43.92
CA HIS A 282 -32.81 42.61 -44.50
C HIS A 282 -31.44 43.01 -43.92
N ALA A 283 -31.18 44.31 -43.75
CA ALA A 283 -29.96 44.79 -43.12
C ALA A 283 -29.85 44.38 -41.64
N ALA A 284 -30.96 44.39 -40.90
CA ALA A 284 -31.01 43.94 -39.51
C ALA A 284 -30.80 42.42 -39.38
N ALA A 285 -31.35 41.62 -40.30
CA ALA A 285 -31.10 40.18 -40.37
C ALA A 285 -29.62 39.88 -40.70
N GLY A 286 -29.02 40.64 -41.61
CA GLY A 286 -27.59 40.54 -41.92
C GLY A 286 -26.69 40.85 -40.71
N ARG A 287 -27.05 41.86 -39.90
CA ARG A 287 -26.35 42.16 -38.63
C ARG A 287 -26.46 41.02 -37.62
N LEU A 288 -27.62 40.38 -37.51
CA LEU A 288 -27.82 39.21 -36.65
C LEU A 288 -27.00 38.00 -37.10
N GLY A 289 -26.97 37.73 -38.41
CA GLY A 289 -26.11 36.68 -38.97
C GLY A 289 -24.64 36.89 -38.62
N HIS A 290 -24.15 38.11 -38.79
CA HIS A 290 -22.76 38.44 -38.44
C HIS A 290 -22.47 38.32 -36.94
N LEU A 291 -23.42 38.68 -36.08
CA LEU A 291 -23.25 38.54 -34.63
C LEU A 291 -23.24 37.06 -34.20
N VAL A 292 -24.03 36.20 -34.84
CA VAL A 292 -23.98 34.74 -34.63
C VAL A 292 -22.64 34.16 -35.07
N GLU A 293 -22.10 34.59 -36.22
CA GLU A 293 -20.76 34.20 -36.66
C GLU A 293 -19.69 34.61 -35.65
N GLN A 294 -19.76 35.83 -35.11
CA GLN A 294 -18.84 36.32 -34.07
C GLN A 294 -18.92 35.50 -32.78
N LEU A 295 -20.14 35.14 -32.33
CA LEU A 295 -20.33 34.29 -31.16
C LEU A 295 -19.80 32.86 -31.39
N LEU A 296 -19.99 32.30 -32.59
CA LEU A 296 -19.44 30.98 -32.95
C LEU A 296 -17.91 31.00 -33.02
N ALA A 297 -17.30 32.06 -33.54
CA ALA A 297 -15.85 32.25 -33.53
C ALA A 297 -15.32 32.35 -32.09
N LEU A 298 -15.99 33.13 -31.23
CA LEU A 298 -15.61 33.25 -29.82
C LEU A 298 -15.75 31.92 -29.05
N ALA A 299 -16.80 31.15 -29.32
CA ALA A 299 -16.97 29.81 -28.73
C ALA A 299 -15.88 28.81 -29.17
N ARG A 300 -15.37 28.93 -30.40
CA ARG A 300 -14.25 28.11 -30.89
C ARG A 300 -12.92 28.52 -30.27
N ALA A 301 -12.78 29.79 -29.88
CA ALA A 301 -11.59 30.33 -29.24
C ALA A 301 -11.47 29.98 -27.74
N GLU A 302 -12.42 29.22 -27.16
CA GLU A 302 -12.32 28.80 -25.76
C GLU A 302 -11.06 27.94 -25.48
N PRO A 303 -10.44 28.09 -24.30
CA PRO A 303 -9.13 27.50 -23.98
C PRO A 303 -9.08 25.97 -24.06
N SER A 304 -10.22 25.28 -24.01
CA SER A 304 -10.32 23.83 -24.17
C SER A 304 -9.90 23.35 -25.57
N LEU A 305 -10.06 24.17 -26.62
CA LEU A 305 -9.62 23.89 -28.00
C LEU A 305 -8.20 24.41 -28.30
N ALA A 306 -7.65 25.29 -27.45
CA ALA A 306 -6.29 25.82 -27.58
C ALA A 306 -5.19 24.77 -27.32
N GLN A 307 -5.54 23.57 -26.85
CA GLN A 307 -4.58 22.47 -26.64
C GLN A 307 -4.04 21.87 -27.96
N ALA A 308 -4.72 22.07 -29.10
CA ALA A 308 -4.19 21.72 -30.42
C ALA A 308 -3.30 22.85 -30.96
N SER A 309 -2.20 23.12 -30.26
CA SER A 309 -1.18 24.09 -30.67
C SER A 309 -0.07 23.39 -31.47
N GLY A 310 0.25 23.90 -32.64
CA GLY A 310 1.33 23.41 -33.52
C GLY A 310 2.11 24.55 -34.17
N GLU A 311 3.15 24.22 -34.91
CA GLU A 311 3.88 25.19 -35.75
C GLU A 311 3.03 25.57 -36.96
N VAL A 312 2.71 26.87 -37.08
CA VAL A 312 1.92 27.44 -38.17
C VAL A 312 2.77 28.43 -38.95
N SER A 313 2.92 28.19 -40.25
CA SER A 313 3.53 29.13 -41.19
C SER A 313 2.58 30.29 -41.47
N LEU A 314 2.96 31.50 -41.07
CA LEU A 314 2.14 32.71 -41.25
C LEU A 314 1.94 33.06 -42.73
N VAL A 315 2.94 32.79 -43.57
CA VAL A 315 2.86 33.01 -45.02
C VAL A 315 1.77 32.14 -45.63
N ASP A 316 1.76 30.84 -45.30
CA ASP A 316 0.77 29.90 -45.84
C ASP A 316 -0.64 30.20 -45.33
N LEU A 317 -0.76 30.60 -44.06
CA LEU A 317 -2.01 31.02 -43.45
C LEU A 317 -2.59 32.26 -44.15
N VAL A 318 -1.75 33.28 -44.37
CA VAL A 318 -2.18 34.52 -45.02
C VAL A 318 -2.64 34.26 -46.45
N HIS A 319 -1.92 33.43 -47.22
CA HIS A 319 -2.33 33.05 -48.56
C HIS A 319 -3.71 32.38 -48.57
N ARG A 320 -3.94 31.39 -47.71
CA ARG A 320 -5.24 30.69 -47.62
C ARG A 320 -6.41 31.62 -47.30
N VAL A 321 -6.21 32.59 -46.40
CA VAL A 321 -7.27 33.53 -46.03
C VAL A 321 -7.48 34.57 -47.14
N ALA A 322 -6.40 35.10 -47.70
CA ALA A 322 -6.43 36.15 -48.72
C ALA A 322 -7.28 35.78 -49.96
N GLU A 323 -7.23 34.52 -50.40
CA GLU A 323 -8.01 34.03 -51.54
C GLU A 323 -9.51 34.30 -51.41
N ASN A 324 -10.05 34.23 -50.19
CA ASN A 324 -11.47 34.47 -49.92
C ASN A 324 -11.85 35.97 -49.84
N TRP A 325 -10.87 36.86 -49.63
CA TRP A 325 -11.11 38.30 -49.41
C TRP A 325 -10.75 39.18 -50.61
N LEU A 326 -9.92 38.69 -51.53
CA LEU A 326 -9.55 39.39 -52.77
C LEU A 326 -10.76 39.82 -53.61
N PRO A 327 -11.80 38.98 -53.83
CA PRO A 327 -12.97 39.40 -54.60
C PRO A 327 -13.75 40.55 -53.95
N LYS A 328 -13.79 40.59 -52.61
CA LYS A 328 -14.46 41.65 -51.85
C LYS A 328 -13.71 42.98 -51.95
N ALA A 329 -12.38 42.95 -51.91
CA ALA A 329 -11.54 44.14 -52.08
C ALA A 329 -11.69 44.75 -53.48
N ILE A 330 -11.64 43.90 -54.53
CA ILE A 330 -11.84 44.32 -55.93
C ILE A 330 -13.24 44.93 -56.11
N GLY A 331 -14.28 44.31 -55.55
CA GLY A 331 -15.65 44.82 -55.63
C GLY A 331 -15.86 46.20 -54.97
N LYS A 332 -14.95 46.61 -54.08
CA LYS A 332 -14.95 47.91 -53.39
C LYS A 332 -13.90 48.89 -53.92
N ASP A 333 -13.16 48.53 -54.98
CA ASP A 333 -12.02 49.31 -55.50
C ASP A 333 -10.98 49.61 -54.40
N ILE A 334 -10.66 48.62 -53.57
CA ILE A 334 -9.62 48.73 -52.54
C ILE A 334 -8.37 47.97 -52.99
N ASP A 335 -7.21 48.63 -52.90
CA ASP A 335 -5.91 47.99 -53.14
C ASP A 335 -5.52 47.14 -51.93
N LEU A 336 -5.50 45.81 -52.10
CA LEU A 336 -5.14 44.85 -51.05
C LEU A 336 -3.73 44.30 -51.32
N GLY A 337 -2.74 44.86 -50.64
CA GLY A 337 -1.32 44.49 -50.75
C GLY A 337 -0.88 43.45 -49.70
N PHE A 338 0.20 42.73 -50.00
CA PHE A 338 0.80 41.73 -49.11
C PHE A 338 2.33 41.92 -49.01
N GLU A 339 2.84 42.10 -47.80
CA GLU A 339 4.26 42.21 -47.47
C GLU A 339 4.66 41.07 -46.51
N LEU A 340 4.86 39.87 -47.07
CA LEU A 340 5.01 38.64 -46.28
C LEU A 340 6.49 38.23 -46.17
N GLN A 341 6.98 38.07 -44.94
CA GLN A 341 8.26 37.42 -44.64
C GLN A 341 8.03 36.05 -43.98
N PRO A 342 8.90 35.04 -44.20
CA PRO A 342 8.78 33.73 -43.56
C PRO A 342 8.81 33.83 -42.05
N ALA A 343 7.68 33.55 -41.41
CA ALA A 343 7.52 33.57 -39.97
C ALA A 343 6.69 32.37 -39.52
N VAL A 344 7.13 31.71 -38.45
CA VAL A 344 6.45 30.55 -37.86
C VAL A 344 5.98 30.92 -36.46
N LEU A 345 4.71 30.67 -36.19
CA LEU A 345 4.10 30.91 -34.89
C LEU A 345 3.59 29.60 -34.30
N HIS A 346 3.79 29.41 -33.00
CA HIS A 346 3.15 28.32 -32.26
C HIS A 346 1.72 28.73 -31.89
N GLY A 347 0.73 28.02 -32.41
CA GLY A 347 -0.67 28.29 -32.11
C GLY A 347 -1.64 27.33 -32.79
N ASN A 348 -2.93 27.56 -32.59
CA ASN A 348 -3.98 26.82 -33.28
C ASN A 348 -4.26 27.49 -34.64
N GLU A 349 -3.98 26.79 -35.73
CA GLU A 349 -4.13 27.30 -37.10
C GLU A 349 -5.53 27.85 -37.38
N LEU A 350 -6.58 27.17 -36.91
CA LEU A 350 -7.97 27.55 -37.16
C LEU A 350 -8.33 28.87 -36.46
N LEU A 351 -7.83 29.09 -35.23
CA LEU A 351 -8.04 30.35 -34.51
C LEU A 351 -7.29 31.52 -35.14
N LEU A 352 -6.07 31.27 -35.62
CA LEU A 352 -5.29 32.28 -36.35
C LEU A 352 -5.94 32.63 -37.68
N GLN A 353 -6.55 31.65 -38.36
CA GLN A 353 -7.31 31.84 -39.58
C GLN A 353 -8.54 32.74 -39.33
N GLU A 354 -9.32 32.46 -38.28
CA GLU A 354 -10.48 33.28 -37.90
C GLU A 354 -10.06 34.69 -37.48
N LEU A 355 -8.95 34.84 -36.74
CA LEU A 355 -8.38 36.15 -36.37
C LEU A 355 -8.03 36.97 -37.62
N LEU A 356 -7.31 36.38 -38.57
CA LEU A 356 -6.91 37.07 -39.79
C LEU A 356 -8.13 37.44 -40.66
N ALA A 357 -9.11 36.55 -40.76
CA ALA A 357 -10.34 36.82 -41.49
C ALA A 357 -11.13 37.98 -40.85
N ASN A 358 -11.20 38.04 -39.52
CA ASN A 358 -11.85 39.14 -38.80
C ASN A 358 -11.12 40.47 -39.01
N LEU A 359 -9.78 40.48 -38.98
CA LEU A 359 -8.99 41.70 -39.25
C LEU A 359 -9.20 42.21 -40.68
N LEU A 360 -9.21 41.30 -41.67
CA LEU A 360 -9.45 41.63 -43.07
C LEU A 360 -10.88 42.13 -43.31
N ASP A 361 -11.88 41.50 -42.70
CA ASP A 361 -13.27 42.01 -42.77
C ASP A 361 -13.36 43.43 -42.24
N ASN A 362 -12.72 43.68 -41.09
CA ASN A 362 -12.76 44.99 -40.45
C ASN A 362 -12.05 46.05 -41.29
N ALA A 363 -10.87 45.72 -41.81
CA ALA A 363 -10.11 46.61 -42.71
C ALA A 363 -10.93 46.96 -43.96
N LEU A 364 -11.49 45.96 -44.64
CA LEU A 364 -12.28 46.20 -45.86
C LEU A 364 -13.60 46.92 -45.61
N ARG A 365 -14.21 46.76 -44.43
CA ARG A 365 -15.44 47.49 -44.06
C ARG A 365 -15.18 48.97 -43.83
N HIS A 366 -14.10 49.30 -43.12
CA HIS A 366 -13.83 50.66 -42.67
C HIS A 366 -12.97 51.49 -43.64
N THR A 367 -12.32 50.86 -44.63
CA THR A 367 -11.60 51.58 -45.67
C THR A 367 -12.56 52.13 -46.75
N PRO A 368 -12.47 53.42 -47.11
CA PRO A 368 -13.26 54.02 -48.18
C PRO A 368 -12.83 53.50 -49.57
N THR A 369 -13.68 53.73 -50.58
CA THR A 369 -13.40 53.39 -51.99
C THR A 369 -12.08 54.03 -52.44
N SER A 370 -11.27 53.29 -53.22
CA SER A 370 -9.92 53.68 -53.66
C SER A 370 -8.89 53.81 -52.52
N GLY A 371 -9.18 53.19 -51.36
CA GLY A 371 -8.23 53.08 -50.26
C GLY A 371 -7.27 51.89 -50.39
N VAL A 372 -6.28 51.83 -49.50
CA VAL A 372 -5.22 50.81 -49.49
C VAL A 372 -5.24 50.05 -48.17
N VAL A 373 -5.11 48.73 -48.25
CA VAL A 373 -4.97 47.82 -47.10
C VAL A 373 -3.77 46.92 -47.37
N THR A 374 -2.80 46.88 -46.45
CA THR A 374 -1.60 46.03 -46.58
C THR A 374 -1.55 45.02 -45.43
N VAL A 375 -1.43 43.73 -45.76
CA VAL A 375 -1.18 42.65 -44.79
C VAL A 375 0.32 42.37 -44.73
N ALA A 376 0.93 42.55 -43.57
CA ALA A 376 2.37 42.31 -43.37
C ALA A 376 2.62 41.26 -42.28
N CYS A 377 3.60 40.38 -42.48
CA CYS A 377 4.10 39.45 -41.45
C CYS A 377 5.63 39.34 -41.50
N GLY A 378 6.28 39.18 -40.33
CA GLY A 378 7.73 39.00 -40.21
C GLY A 378 8.21 38.71 -38.80
#